data_AF-A0A432LRB3-F1
#
_entry.id   AF-A0A432LRB3-F1
#
_cell.length_a   1.000
_cell.length_b   1.000
_cell.length_c   1.000
_cell.angle_alpha   90.00
_cell.angle_beta   90.00
_cell.angle_gamma   90.00
#
_symmetry.space_group_name_H-M   'P 1'
#
loop_
_entity.id
_entity.type
_entity.pdbx_description
1 polymer ?
#
loop_
_entity_poly.entity_id
_entity_poly.type
_entity_poly.pdbx_seq_one_letter_code
_entity_poly.pdbx_strand_id
1 'polypeptide(L)'
;MDRLDSNGLRQFILNQGALVETLIQLSDFRQYDMAESMLAACEEKQLRQLLTVSDRAFSPRLTYSLEKQWQRSQDVAYKAKKSSFVVLVGILNTWCAEGRRSAIRCVLGEMQEPDLAALVQQNNLDREVYSMLYEYMVRQ
;
A
#
# COMPACT_ATOMS: atom_id res chain seq x y z
N MET A 1 35.60 -14.61 -11.78
CA MET A 1 35.00 -14.81 -10.45
C MET A 1 33.92 -13.75 -10.33
N ASP A 2 32.69 -14.20 -10.48
CA ASP A 2 31.55 -13.46 -10.97
C ASP A 2 31.11 -12.28 -10.10
N ARG A 3 30.67 -11.24 -10.82
CA ARG A 3 29.91 -10.09 -10.32
C ARG A 3 28.68 -10.60 -9.57
N LEU A 4 28.60 -10.29 -8.29
CA LEU A 4 27.30 -10.22 -7.62
C LEU A 4 26.62 -8.95 -8.11
N ASP A 5 25.95 -9.06 -9.26
CA ASP A 5 24.91 -8.12 -9.67
C ASP A 5 23.76 -8.27 -8.66
N SER A 6 23.90 -7.54 -7.54
CA SER A 6 22.82 -7.24 -6.59
C SER A 6 21.80 -6.36 -7.31
N ASN A 7 21.08 -6.96 -8.26
CA ASN A 7 20.01 -6.34 -9.00
C ASN A 7 18.86 -6.04 -8.02
N GLY A 8 18.91 -4.85 -7.44
CA GLY A 8 17.91 -3.85 -7.81
C GLY A 8 16.47 -4.15 -7.41
N LEU A 9 16.21 -4.93 -6.36
CA LEU A 9 15.00 -4.71 -5.56
C LEU A 9 15.20 -3.38 -4.82
N ARG A 10 15.15 -2.26 -5.56
CA ARG A 10 14.85 -0.96 -4.96
C ARG A 10 13.61 -1.24 -4.11
N GLN A 11 13.76 -1.17 -2.79
CA GLN A 11 12.63 -1.21 -1.89
C GLN A 11 11.82 0.04 -2.23
N PHE A 12 10.88 -0.10 -3.14
CA PHE A 12 9.93 0.95 -3.45
C PHE A 12 9.00 1.03 -2.26
N ILE A 13 8.96 2.20 -1.64
CA ILE A 13 8.14 2.48 -0.46
C ILE A 13 6.92 3.25 -0.96
N LEU A 14 5.73 2.66 -0.80
CA LEU A 14 4.49 3.37 -1.11
C LEU A 14 4.43 4.68 -0.31
N ASN A 15 4.17 5.80 -0.99
CA ASN A 15 4.05 7.07 -0.29
C ASN A 15 2.95 7.06 0.77
N GLN A 16 3.04 8.03 1.68
CA GLN A 16 2.16 8.11 2.84
C GLN A 16 0.70 8.39 2.45
N GLY A 17 0.45 9.24 1.45
CA GLY A 17 -0.90 9.60 1.02
C GLY A 17 -1.68 8.40 0.51
N ALA A 18 -1.12 7.68 -0.46
CA ALA A 18 -1.76 6.49 -1.02
C ALA A 18 -1.91 5.37 0.01
N LEU A 19 -0.95 5.23 0.93
CA LEU A 19 -1.06 4.28 2.04
C LEU A 19 -2.24 4.62 2.97
N VAL A 20 -2.37 5.88 3.38
CA VAL A 20 -3.48 6.36 4.22
C VAL A 20 -4.82 6.15 3.51
N GLU A 21 -4.93 6.59 2.26
CA GLU A 21 -6.16 6.46 1.47
C GLU A 21 -6.54 5.00 1.26
N THR A 22 -5.57 4.13 0.97
CA THR A 22 -5.83 2.68 0.85
C THR A 22 -6.43 2.12 2.13
N LEU A 23 -5.88 2.47 3.29
CA LEU A 23 -6.37 1.98 4.59
C LEU A 23 -7.76 2.53 4.92
N ILE A 24 -8.06 3.78 4.57
CA ILE A 24 -9.40 4.39 4.72
C ILE A 24 -10.41 3.60 3.89
N GLN A 25 -10.17 3.45 2.59
CA GLN A 25 -11.05 2.72 1.68
C GLN A 25 -11.29 1.28 2.15
N LEU A 26 -10.24 0.57 2.59
CA LEU A 26 -10.37 -0.79 3.13
C LEU A 26 -11.25 -0.82 4.39
N SER A 27 -11.13 0.15 5.29
CA SER A 27 -11.97 0.27 6.47
C SER A 27 -13.43 0.56 6.11
N ASP A 28 -13.67 1.47 5.15
CA ASP A 28 -15.01 1.86 4.71
C ASP A 28 -15.76 0.70 4.08
N PHE A 29 -15.04 -0.15 3.33
CA PHE A 29 -15.60 -1.39 2.78
C PHE A 29 -15.54 -2.60 3.73
N ARG A 30 -15.16 -2.39 5.00
CA ARG A 30 -15.05 -3.45 6.02
C ARG A 30 -14.09 -4.59 5.66
N GLN A 31 -13.11 -4.34 4.78
CA GLN A 31 -12.08 -5.28 4.37
C GLN A 31 -10.89 -5.29 5.35
N TYR A 32 -11.19 -5.61 6.62
CA TYR A 32 -10.22 -5.50 7.71
C TYR A 32 -9.02 -6.46 7.54
N ASP A 33 -9.21 -7.64 6.96
CA ASP A 33 -8.10 -8.59 6.73
C ASP A 33 -7.09 -8.06 5.71
N MET A 34 -7.56 -7.32 4.70
CA MET A 34 -6.69 -6.64 3.75
C MET A 34 -6.00 -5.44 4.39
N ALA A 35 -6.69 -4.69 5.26
CA ALA A 35 -6.08 -3.59 6.00
C ALA A 35 -4.97 -4.09 6.94
N GLU A 36 -5.20 -5.19 7.65
CA GLU A 36 -4.18 -5.84 8.48
C GLU A 36 -2.99 -6.34 7.65
N SER A 37 -3.26 -6.92 6.48
CA SER A 37 -2.21 -7.35 5.54
C SER A 37 -1.38 -6.16 5.03
N MET A 38 -2.02 -5.03 4.76
CA MET A 38 -1.35 -3.80 4.34
C MET A 38 -0.48 -3.23 5.45
N LEU A 39 -1.00 -3.15 6.68
CA LEU A 39 -0.23 -2.73 7.86
C LEU A 39 0.96 -3.67 8.12
N ALA A 40 0.79 -4.98 7.92
CA ALA A 40 1.87 -5.96 8.07
C ALA A 40 2.99 -5.83 7.01
N ALA A 41 2.69 -5.23 5.85
CA ALA A 41 3.67 -4.92 4.83
C ALA A 41 4.39 -3.58 5.06
N CYS A 42 3.90 -2.74 5.97
CA CYS A 42 4.48 -1.44 6.25
C CYS A 42 5.78 -1.54 7.05
N GLU A 43 6.77 -0.74 6.67
CA GLU A 43 7.98 -0.52 7.44
C GLU A 43 7.70 0.24 8.74
N GLU A 44 8.63 0.17 9.69
CA GLU A 44 8.50 0.90 10.97
C GLU A 44 8.26 2.40 10.74
N LYS A 45 9.01 3.02 9.83
CA LYS A 45 8.84 4.43 9.48
C LYS A 45 7.41 4.75 9.00
N GLN A 46 6.84 3.90 8.16
CA GLN A 46 5.47 4.06 7.65
C GLN A 46 4.45 3.90 8.79
N LEU A 47 4.59 2.88 9.64
CA LEU A 47 3.71 2.68 10.79
C LEU A 47 3.74 3.89 11.74
N ARG A 48 4.93 4.43 12.02
CA ARG A 48 5.08 5.65 12.83
C ARG A 48 4.38 6.84 12.19
N GLN A 49 4.53 7.02 10.89
CA GLN A 49 3.84 8.07 10.14
C GLN A 49 2.32 7.91 10.17
N LEU A 50 1.81 6.68 10.09
CA LEU A 50 0.38 6.40 10.20
C LEU A 50 -0.16 6.75 11.61
N LEU A 51 0.59 6.47 12.66
CA LEU A 51 0.20 6.82 14.04
C LEU A 51 0.04 8.33 14.22
N THR A 52 0.81 9.15 13.51
CA THR A 52 0.66 10.63 13.60
C THR A 52 -0.64 11.16 13.00
N VAL A 53 -1.33 10.38 12.18
CA VAL A 53 -2.56 10.80 11.50
C VAL A 53 -3.78 9.96 11.88
N SER A 54 -3.60 8.87 12.63
CA SER A 54 -4.65 7.89 12.91
C SER A 54 -5.87 8.49 13.60
N ASP A 55 -5.66 9.38 14.58
CA ASP A 55 -6.73 9.95 15.41
C ASP A 55 -7.74 10.78 14.61
N ARG A 56 -7.34 11.31 13.45
CA ARG A 56 -8.20 12.10 12.56
C ARG A 56 -8.65 11.37 11.30
N ALA A 57 -7.90 10.36 10.86
CA ALA A 57 -8.10 9.71 9.57
C ALA A 57 -8.73 8.33 9.68
N PHE A 58 -8.54 7.62 10.79
CA PHE A 58 -8.89 6.21 10.89
C PHE A 58 -10.07 5.95 11.82
N SER A 59 -10.84 4.91 11.47
CA SER A 59 -11.85 4.37 12.36
C SER A 59 -11.21 3.77 13.62
N PRO A 60 -11.90 3.72 14.77
CA PRO A 60 -11.35 3.13 16.00
C PRO A 60 -10.79 1.71 15.81
N ARG A 61 -11.44 0.91 14.94
CA ARG A 61 -10.98 -0.44 14.62
C ARG A 61 -9.68 -0.44 13.83
N LEU A 62 -9.55 0.43 12.84
CA LEU A 62 -8.33 0.55 12.06
C LEU A 62 -7.17 1.12 12.90
N THR A 63 -7.45 2.08 13.77
CA THR A 63 -6.49 2.60 14.76
C THR A 63 -5.98 1.48 15.68
N TYR A 64 -6.89 0.65 16.20
CA TYR A 64 -6.50 -0.50 17.01
C TYR A 64 -5.59 -1.50 16.25
N SER A 65 -5.92 -1.83 14.99
CA SER A 65 -5.08 -2.71 14.17
C SER A 65 -3.70 -2.10 13.90
N LEU A 66 -3.61 -0.78 13.70
CA LEU A 66 -2.35 -0.06 13.54
C LEU A 66 -1.49 -0.12 14.81
N GLU A 67 -2.05 0.20 15.98
CA GLU A 67 -1.35 0.15 17.26
C GLU A 67 -0.82 -1.24 17.56
N LYS A 68 -1.64 -2.27 17.33
CA LYS A 68 -1.25 -3.67 17.47
C LYS A 68 -0.08 -4.03 16.56
N GLN A 69 -0.11 -3.56 15.30
CA GLN A 69 0.97 -3.84 14.36
C GLN A 69 2.25 -3.07 14.69
N TRP A 70 2.13 -1.85 15.21
CA TRP A 70 3.24 -1.06 15.72
C TRP A 70 3.94 -1.77 16.88
N GLN A 71 3.18 -2.23 17.88
CA GLN A 71 3.72 -3.01 19.01
C GLN A 71 4.48 -4.25 18.53
N ARG A 72 3.90 -5.03 17.61
CA ARG A 72 4.56 -6.20 17.01
C ARG A 72 5.85 -5.86 16.27
N SER A 73 5.93 -4.67 15.67
CA SER A 73 7.13 -4.22 14.95
C SER A 73 8.29 -3.85 15.88
N GLN A 74 7.98 -3.49 17.14
CA GLN A 74 8.97 -3.20 18.17
C GLN A 74 9.50 -4.48 18.84
N ASP A 75 8.70 -5.54 18.86
CA ASP A 75 9.16 -6.86 19.29
C ASP A 75 10.12 -7.45 18.24
N VAL A 76 11.36 -7.69 18.66
CA VAL A 76 12.61 -7.89 17.87
C VAL A 76 12.58 -9.05 16.84
N ALA A 77 11.46 -9.74 16.64
CA ALA A 77 11.30 -10.87 15.73
C ALA A 77 10.50 -10.57 14.46
N TYR A 78 10.47 -9.32 13.97
CA TYR A 78 9.72 -8.98 12.76
C TYR A 78 10.38 -9.58 11.51
N LYS A 79 9.88 -10.75 11.10
CA LYS A 79 10.25 -11.46 9.86
C LYS A 79 10.03 -10.58 8.62
N ALA A 80 10.76 -10.91 7.55
CA ALA A 80 10.71 -10.26 6.23
C ALA A 80 9.31 -9.72 5.88
N LYS A 81 9.18 -8.39 5.85
CA LYS A 81 7.94 -7.72 5.45
C LYS A 81 7.73 -7.98 3.96
N LYS A 82 6.52 -8.36 3.54
CA LYS A 82 6.16 -8.28 2.12
C LYS A 82 6.24 -6.82 1.69
N SER A 83 6.66 -6.55 0.46
CA SER A 83 6.60 -5.17 -0.07
C SER A 83 5.15 -4.66 -0.05
N SER A 84 4.96 -3.44 0.45
CA SER A 84 3.66 -2.76 0.47
C SER A 84 3.05 -2.65 -0.93
N PHE A 85 3.87 -2.55 -1.98
CA PHE A 85 3.40 -2.58 -3.36
C PHE A 85 2.81 -3.93 -3.76
N VAL A 86 3.40 -5.05 -3.36
CA VAL A 86 2.86 -6.38 -3.69
C VAL A 86 1.48 -6.57 -3.07
N VAL A 87 1.30 -6.12 -1.83
CA VAL A 87 0.01 -6.14 -1.16
C VAL A 87 -0.97 -5.18 -1.83
N LEU A 88 -0.52 -3.97 -2.17
CA LEU A 88 -1.32 -2.97 -2.88
C LEU A 88 -1.83 -3.50 -4.23
N VAL A 89 -0.99 -4.14 -5.04
CA VAL A 89 -1.41 -4.75 -6.33
C VAL A 89 -2.54 -5.75 -6.11
N GLY A 90 -2.42 -6.60 -5.09
CA GLY A 90 -3.50 -7.54 -4.72
C GLY A 90 -4.80 -6.84 -4.34
N ILE A 91 -4.72 -5.77 -3.56
CA ILE A 91 -5.89 -4.94 -3.18
C ILE A 91 -6.53 -4.30 -4.41
N LEU A 92 -5.73 -3.63 -5.26
CA LEU A 92 -6.22 -2.92 -6.44
C LEU A 92 -6.92 -3.88 -7.42
N ASN A 93 -6.33 -5.05 -7.66
CA ASN A 93 -6.94 -6.07 -8.51
C ASN A 93 -8.24 -6.61 -7.91
N THR A 94 -8.28 -6.82 -6.59
CA THR A 94 -9.50 -7.29 -5.91
C THR A 94 -10.60 -6.25 -6.00
N TRP A 95 -10.30 -4.97 -5.74
CA TRP A 95 -11.24 -3.88 -5.93
C TRP A 95 -11.71 -3.75 -7.38
N CYS A 96 -10.84 -3.98 -8.35
CA CYS A 96 -11.21 -3.96 -9.76
C CYS A 96 -12.23 -5.08 -10.06
N ALA A 97 -11.96 -6.31 -9.59
CA ALA A 97 -12.88 -7.44 -9.73
C ALA A 97 -14.22 -7.20 -9.00
N GLU A 98 -14.21 -6.51 -7.87
CA GLU A 98 -15.42 -6.11 -7.12
C GLU A 98 -16.11 -4.86 -7.70
N GLY A 99 -15.55 -4.24 -8.74
CA GLY A 99 -16.09 -3.07 -9.41
C GLY A 99 -15.85 -1.72 -8.72
N ARG A 100 -14.97 -1.66 -7.72
CA ARG A 100 -14.66 -0.49 -6.86
C ARG A 100 -13.64 0.46 -7.48
N ARG A 101 -13.93 0.94 -8.68
CA ARG A 101 -13.05 1.82 -9.47
C ARG A 101 -12.79 3.17 -8.81
N SER A 102 -13.75 3.71 -8.06
CA SER A 102 -13.59 4.96 -7.33
C SER A 102 -12.47 4.87 -6.29
N ALA A 103 -12.44 3.79 -5.51
CA ALA A 103 -11.40 3.56 -4.50
C ALA A 103 -10.01 3.45 -5.13
N ILE A 104 -9.90 2.75 -6.26
CA ILE A 104 -8.65 2.68 -7.04
C ILE A 104 -8.22 4.09 -7.46
N ARG A 105 -9.13 4.90 -7.98
CA ARG A 105 -8.84 6.27 -8.42
C ARG A 105 -8.44 7.20 -7.27
N CYS A 106 -9.05 7.06 -6.10
CA CYS A 106 -8.64 7.79 -4.89
C CYS A 106 -7.19 7.46 -4.52
N VAL A 107 -6.86 6.16 -4.45
CA VAL A 107 -5.49 5.72 -4.12
C VAL A 107 -4.49 6.21 -5.17
N LEU A 108 -4.77 6.03 -6.46
CA LEU A 108 -3.89 6.48 -7.54
C LEU A 108 -3.71 8.01 -7.54
N GLY A 109 -4.74 8.76 -7.15
CA GLY A 109 -4.68 10.23 -7.05
C GLY A 109 -3.74 10.72 -5.95
N GLU A 110 -3.52 9.93 -4.91
CA GLU A 110 -2.60 10.23 -3.82
C GLU A 110 -1.16 9.75 -4.09
N MET A 111 -0.93 8.98 -5.15
CA MET A 111 0.40 8.46 -5.50
C MET A 111 1.25 9.51 -6.23
N GLN A 112 2.53 9.56 -5.88
CA GLN A 112 3.54 10.37 -6.57
C GLN A 112 4.05 9.64 -7.82
N GLU A 113 4.51 10.39 -8.83
CA GLU A 113 5.10 9.86 -10.07
C GLU A 113 6.04 8.63 -9.88
N PRO A 114 7.06 8.65 -8.97
CA PRO A 114 7.93 7.48 -8.78
C PRO A 114 7.19 6.22 -8.31
N ASP A 115 6.12 6.37 -7.52
CA ASP A 115 5.32 5.24 -7.04
C ASP A 115 4.39 4.71 -8.13
N LEU A 116 3.81 5.61 -8.92
CA LEU A 116 3.03 5.24 -10.10
C LEU A 116 3.90 4.45 -11.09
N ALA A 117 5.12 4.93 -11.35
CA ALA A 117 6.09 4.24 -12.19
C ALA A 117 6.49 2.88 -11.59
N ALA A 118 6.71 2.79 -10.28
CA ALA A 118 7.02 1.53 -9.61
C ALA A 118 5.86 0.52 -9.66
N LEU A 119 4.61 1.00 -9.62
CA LEU A 119 3.41 0.18 -9.74
C LEU A 119 3.26 -0.40 -11.15
N VAL A 120 3.61 0.36 -12.20
CA VAL A 120 3.65 -0.13 -13.59
C VAL A 120 4.63 -1.29 -13.76
N GLN A 121 5.73 -1.28 -13.02
CA GLN A 121 6.74 -2.35 -13.08
C GLN A 121 6.33 -3.61 -12.32
N GLN A 122 5.20 -3.60 -11.59
CA GLN A 122 4.74 -4.79 -10.88
C GLN A 122 4.08 -5.78 -11.84
N ASN A 123 4.53 -7.04 -11.77
CA ASN A 123 3.87 -8.13 -12.45
C ASN A 123 2.49 -8.38 -11.83
N ASN A 124 1.53 -8.82 -12.64
CA ASN A 124 0.16 -9.19 -12.25
C ASN A 124 -0.83 -8.04 -12.00
N LEU A 125 -0.55 -6.80 -12.41
CA LEU A 125 -1.58 -5.76 -12.39
C LEU A 125 -2.70 -6.09 -13.39
N ASP A 126 -3.96 -5.99 -12.96
CA ASP A 126 -5.10 -6.17 -13.87
C ASP A 126 -5.06 -5.11 -14.99
N ARG A 127 -5.51 -5.50 -16.20
CA ARG A 127 -5.46 -4.61 -17.37
C ARG A 127 -6.25 -3.33 -17.18
N GLU A 128 -7.39 -3.39 -16.48
CA GLU A 128 -8.19 -2.21 -16.21
C GLU A 128 -7.53 -1.30 -15.16
N VAL A 129 -6.92 -1.88 -14.12
CA VAL A 129 -6.12 -1.13 -13.14
C VAL A 129 -4.94 -0.45 -13.83
N TYR A 130 -4.26 -1.16 -14.74
CA TYR A 130 -3.19 -0.59 -15.57
C TYR A 130 -3.68 0.59 -16.41
N SER A 131 -4.85 0.46 -17.04
CA SER A 131 -5.45 1.55 -17.83
C SER A 131 -5.71 2.79 -16.96
N MET A 132 -6.28 2.61 -15.77
CA MET A 132 -6.51 3.72 -14.83
C MET A 132 -5.20 4.34 -14.38
N LEU A 133 -4.20 3.53 -14.03
CA LEU A 133 -2.85 3.99 -13.64
C LEU A 133 -2.22 4.88 -14.72
N TYR A 134 -2.31 4.47 -15.98
CA TYR A 134 -1.77 5.22 -17.11
C TYR A 134 -2.41 6.61 -17.26
N GLU A 135 -3.70 6.75 -16.97
CA GLU A 135 -4.37 8.06 -16.99
C GLU A 135 -3.76 9.05 -15.99
N TYR A 136 -3.26 8.59 -14.84
CA TYR A 136 -2.61 9.46 -13.84
C TYR A 136 -1.18 9.78 -14.21
N MET A 137 -0.43 8.86 -14.83
CA MET A 137 0.94 9.13 -15.29
C MET A 137 1.00 10.16 -16.42
N VAL A 138 -0.01 10.22 -17.29
CA VAL A 138 -0.06 11.20 -18.39
C VAL A 138 -0.45 12.61 -17.90
N ARG A 139 -1.00 12.72 -16.69
CA ARG A 139 -1.53 13.99 -16.14
C ARG A 139 -0.59 14.73 -15.19
N GLN A 140 0.48 14.08 -14.71
CA GLN A 140 1.50 14.68 -13.85
C GLN A 140 2.65 15.23 -14.68
#